data_AF-A0A1G3QGE8-F1
#
_entry.id   AF-A0A1G3QGE8-F1
#
_cell.length_a   1.000
_cell.length_b   1.000
_cell.length_c   1.000
_cell.angle_alpha   90.00
_cell.angle_beta   90.00
_cell.angle_gamma   90.00
#
_symmetry.space_group_name_H-M   'P 1'
#
loop_
_entity.id
_entity.type
_entity.pdbx_description
1 polymer ?
#
loop_
_entity_poly.entity_id
_entity_poly.type
_entity_poly.pdbx_seq_one_letter_code
_entity_poly.pdbx_strand_id
1 'polypeptide(L)'
;MKKINYLFFIYNRPPRAADCIYEQTDAAMLRKDVNKTYQTEIMTAIKNRSDLVFITYSGLEDTEEKIKFALAKILERFREEELFTPIISCIKELIANATKANAKMILINEGKIKYSDDPVEVVKQIRMILNEDALLEYGIKAKRNKLSTRTYLKIHGNNLIIEVINNVPLSEKELNKIRERIEVSSKYDNIAEFYLENPDPEAEGMGLGLSMVVILLKNINISHKNFIVTTDSATKTYATILIPLA
;
A
#
# COMPACT_ATOMS: atom_id res chain seq x y z
N MET A 1 7.51 5.36 26.02
CA MET A 1 7.98 4.94 24.67
C MET A 1 7.39 5.90 23.63
N LYS A 2 8.25 6.53 22.82
CA LYS A 2 7.88 7.62 21.90
C LYS A 2 6.91 7.11 20.82
N LYS A 3 5.71 7.70 20.77
CA LYS A 3 4.75 7.55 19.66
C LYS A 3 5.46 7.88 18.35
N ILE A 4 5.49 6.93 17.42
CA ILE A 4 5.91 7.19 16.05
C ILE A 4 4.80 8.03 15.43
N ASN A 5 5.02 9.34 15.27
CA ASN A 5 4.09 10.23 14.60
C ASN A 5 3.82 9.73 13.18
N TYR A 6 2.57 9.36 12.89
CA TYR A 6 2.04 9.15 11.54
C TYR A 6 1.59 10.50 11.01
N LEU A 7 2.08 10.88 9.84
CA LEU A 7 1.78 12.16 9.24
C LEU A 7 0.73 11.94 8.15
N PHE A 8 -0.52 12.17 8.51
CA PHE A 8 -1.61 12.31 7.56
C PHE A 8 -1.50 13.70 6.95
N PHE A 9 -1.40 13.79 5.63
CA PHE A 9 -1.46 15.07 4.94
C PHE A 9 -2.70 15.08 4.06
N ILE A 10 -3.64 15.97 4.39
CA ILE A 10 -4.54 16.53 3.39
C ILE A 10 -3.75 17.63 2.72
N TYR A 11 -3.25 17.39 1.51
CA TYR A 11 -2.58 18.43 0.76
C TYR A 11 -3.59 19.45 0.27
N ASN A 12 -3.65 20.60 0.95
CA ASN A 12 -3.97 21.88 0.33
C ASN A 12 -2.65 22.67 0.22
N ARG A 13 -1.77 22.34 -0.74
CA ARG A 13 -0.41 22.92 -0.90
C ARG A 13 0.60 22.57 0.24
N PRO A 14 1.94 22.76 0.05
CA PRO A 14 2.96 22.11 0.90
C PRO A 14 3.13 22.80 2.28
N PRO A 15 3.52 22.06 3.34
CA PRO A 15 3.52 22.57 4.71
C PRO A 15 4.83 23.27 5.10
N ARG A 16 4.73 24.30 5.97
CA ARG A 16 5.85 24.90 6.70
C ARG A 16 5.99 24.26 8.09
N ALA A 17 7.21 24.23 8.59
CA ALA A 17 7.61 23.57 9.83
C ALA A 17 7.29 24.42 11.07
N ALA A 18 6.31 24.00 11.87
CA ALA A 18 6.26 24.23 13.31
C ALA A 18 5.23 23.27 13.93
N ASP A 19 5.48 22.89 15.18
CA ASP A 19 4.53 22.43 16.20
C ASP A 19 4.70 20.97 16.70
N CYS A 20 5.31 20.89 17.88
CA CYS A 20 5.30 19.80 18.87
C CYS A 20 4.99 20.48 20.23
N ILE A 21 4.18 19.95 21.15
CA ILE A 21 4.50 19.05 22.29
C ILE A 21 3.20 18.89 23.13
N TYR A 22 2.94 17.74 23.80
CA TYR A 22 2.45 17.58 25.21
C TYR A 22 2.14 16.10 25.58
N GLU A 23 2.39 15.72 26.85
CA GLU A 23 2.41 14.35 27.40
C GLU A 23 1.27 14.00 28.39
N GLN A 24 0.78 12.74 28.26
CA GLN A 24 0.47 11.70 29.28
C GLN A 24 -0.49 11.95 30.47
N THR A 25 -1.81 11.96 30.21
CA THR A 25 -2.84 11.32 31.08
C THR A 25 -4.11 10.84 30.34
N ASP A 26 -4.25 11.11 29.04
CA ASP A 26 -5.54 11.03 28.31
C ASP A 26 -5.75 9.82 27.38
N ALA A 27 -4.98 8.73 27.48
CA ALA A 27 -4.85 7.74 26.40
C ALA A 27 -6.17 7.17 25.82
N ALA A 28 -7.23 6.99 26.60
CA ALA A 28 -8.53 6.49 26.13
C ALA A 28 -9.45 7.60 25.55
N MET A 29 -9.43 8.79 26.14
CA MET A 29 -10.18 9.96 25.67
C MET A 29 -9.54 10.55 24.41
N LEU A 30 -8.22 10.68 24.42
CA LEU A 30 -7.39 11.07 23.28
C LEU A 30 -7.52 10.08 22.11
N ARG A 31 -7.71 8.77 22.35
CA ARG A 31 -8.02 7.81 21.27
C ARG A 31 -9.40 8.04 20.65
N LYS A 32 -10.43 8.30 21.45
CA LYS A 32 -11.79 8.62 20.94
C LYS A 32 -11.82 9.95 20.19
N ASP A 33 -11.11 10.97 20.69
CA ASP A 33 -11.06 12.29 20.06
C ASP A 33 -10.19 12.31 18.80
N VAL A 34 -9.06 11.60 18.81
CA VAL A 34 -8.25 11.37 17.59
C VAL A 34 -9.07 10.61 16.54
N ASN A 35 -9.89 9.63 16.95
CA ASN A 35 -10.77 8.90 16.03
C ASN A 35 -11.84 9.78 15.37
N LYS A 36 -12.45 10.72 16.11
CA LYS A 36 -13.40 11.68 15.52
C LYS A 36 -12.72 12.73 14.62
N THR A 37 -11.48 13.09 14.94
CA THR A 37 -10.74 14.15 14.23
C THR A 37 -10.37 13.72 12.82
N TYR A 38 -9.76 12.54 12.64
CA TYR A 38 -9.34 12.09 11.30
C TYR A 38 -10.55 11.83 10.37
N GLN A 39 -11.67 11.35 10.92
CA GLN A 39 -12.88 11.12 10.12
C GLN A 39 -13.43 12.43 9.56
N THR A 40 -13.46 13.48 10.38
CA THR A 40 -13.91 14.82 9.97
C THR A 40 -13.00 15.41 8.90
N GLU A 41 -11.68 15.25 9.05
CA GLU A 41 -10.68 15.67 8.07
C GLU A 41 -10.87 14.94 6.73
N ILE A 42 -11.00 13.60 6.75
CA ILE A 42 -11.26 12.79 5.55
C ILE A 42 -12.56 13.22 4.86
N MET A 43 -13.65 13.38 5.62
CA MET A 43 -14.94 13.82 5.06
C MET A 43 -14.83 15.21 4.42
N THR A 44 -14.06 16.12 5.03
CA THR A 44 -13.82 17.46 4.49
C THR A 44 -13.02 17.40 3.19
N ALA A 45 -11.97 16.58 3.12
CA ALA A 45 -11.18 16.37 1.91
C ALA A 45 -12.04 15.78 0.78
N ILE A 46 -12.85 14.75 1.06
CA ILE A 46 -13.77 14.14 0.08
C ILE A 46 -14.76 15.19 -0.46
N LYS A 47 -15.36 16.00 0.43
CA LYS A 47 -16.29 17.07 0.05
C LYS A 47 -15.61 18.09 -0.88
N ASN A 48 -14.37 18.46 -0.57
CA ASN A 48 -13.58 19.42 -1.33
C ASN A 48 -12.92 18.82 -2.58
N ARG A 49 -13.09 17.50 -2.84
CA ARG A 49 -12.39 16.76 -3.91
C ARG A 49 -10.86 16.89 -3.80
N SER A 50 -10.35 16.97 -2.58
CA SER A 50 -8.92 16.96 -2.30
C SER A 50 -8.38 15.53 -2.34
N ASP A 51 -7.15 15.38 -2.82
CA ASP A 51 -6.43 14.10 -2.74
C ASP A 51 -6.19 13.70 -1.28
N LEU A 52 -6.50 12.46 -0.95
CA LEU A 52 -6.17 11.87 0.34
C LEU A 52 -4.83 11.16 0.25
N VAL A 53 -3.92 11.45 1.18
CA VAL A 53 -2.58 10.84 1.20
C VAL A 53 -2.29 10.24 2.56
N PHE A 54 -1.97 8.95 2.56
CA PHE A 54 -1.59 8.18 3.74
C PHE A 54 -0.13 7.80 3.64
N ILE A 55 0.69 8.19 4.62
CA ILE A 55 2.13 7.90 4.66
C ILE A 55 2.39 6.87 5.75
N THR A 56 2.98 5.74 5.38
CA THR A 56 3.37 4.68 6.30
C THR A 56 4.87 4.39 6.22
N TYR A 57 5.45 4.03 7.36
CA TYR A 57 6.83 3.55 7.46
C TYR A 57 6.86 2.05 7.80
N SER A 58 5.75 1.48 8.24
CA SER A 58 5.49 0.05 8.44
C SER A 58 4.00 -0.24 8.22
N GLY A 59 3.66 -1.51 7.95
CA GLY A 59 2.28 -1.98 7.96
C GLY A 59 1.74 -1.93 9.39
N LEU A 60 0.96 -0.90 9.73
CA LEU A 60 0.33 -0.76 11.03
C LEU A 60 -1.17 -0.46 10.87
N GLU A 61 -1.97 -1.13 11.68
CA GLU A 61 -3.44 -1.20 11.65
C GLU A 61 -4.12 0.18 11.60
N ASP A 62 -3.58 1.17 12.31
CA ASP A 62 -4.15 2.53 12.37
C ASP A 62 -4.28 3.22 11.00
N THR A 63 -3.35 2.97 10.07
CA THR A 63 -3.44 3.56 8.73
C THR A 63 -4.38 2.77 7.84
N GLU A 64 -4.45 1.44 8.02
CA GLU A 64 -5.40 0.59 7.33
C GLU A 64 -6.84 1.01 7.64
N GLU A 65 -7.16 1.27 8.91
CA GLU A 65 -8.50 1.74 9.32
C GLU A 65 -8.88 3.10 8.72
N LYS A 66 -7.90 4.02 8.57
CA LYS A 66 -8.15 5.32 7.91
C LYS A 66 -8.38 5.17 6.41
N ILE A 67 -7.61 4.30 5.75
CA ILE A 67 -7.81 3.97 4.33
C ILE A 67 -9.16 3.31 4.12
N LYS A 68 -9.54 2.33 4.96
CA LYS A 68 -10.86 1.70 4.95
C LYS A 68 -11.97 2.74 5.09
N PHE A 69 -11.88 3.60 6.10
CA PHE A 69 -12.89 4.63 6.30
C PHE A 69 -13.00 5.58 5.10
N ALA A 70 -11.87 6.06 4.57
CA ALA A 70 -11.86 6.92 3.39
C ALA A 70 -12.47 6.21 2.17
N LEU A 71 -12.03 4.99 1.87
CA LEU A 71 -12.54 4.21 0.75
C LEU A 71 -14.05 3.98 0.86
N ALA A 72 -14.53 3.57 2.04
CA ALA A 72 -15.96 3.37 2.28
C ALA A 72 -16.77 4.64 2.00
N LYS A 73 -16.29 5.80 2.47
CA LYS A 73 -16.96 7.09 2.26
C LYS A 73 -16.90 7.59 0.83
N ILE A 74 -15.85 7.25 0.09
CA ILE A 74 -15.77 7.52 -1.35
C ILE A 74 -16.80 6.66 -2.07
N LEU A 75 -16.81 5.35 -1.86
CA LEU A 75 -17.71 4.43 -2.56
C LEU A 75 -19.19 4.68 -2.25
N GLU A 76 -19.53 4.96 -0.99
CA GLU A 76 -20.89 5.35 -0.57
C GLU A 76 -21.41 6.57 -1.34
N ARG A 77 -20.55 7.55 -1.63
CA ARG A 77 -20.93 8.75 -2.40
C ARG A 77 -21.30 8.43 -3.84
N PHE A 78 -20.69 7.39 -4.42
CA PHE A 78 -20.95 6.96 -5.80
C PHE A 78 -21.95 5.80 -5.89
N ARG A 79 -22.42 5.26 -4.76
CA ARG A 79 -23.29 4.07 -4.67
C ARG A 79 -22.62 2.80 -5.20
N GLU A 80 -21.31 2.70 -4.97
CA GLU A 80 -20.44 1.61 -5.41
C GLU A 80 -19.87 0.83 -4.20
N GLU A 81 -20.66 0.69 -3.12
CA GLU A 81 -20.22 0.07 -1.86
C GLU A 81 -19.79 -1.39 -2.03
N GLU A 82 -20.33 -2.10 -3.02
CA GLU A 82 -19.95 -3.48 -3.35
C GLU A 82 -18.48 -3.63 -3.77
N LEU A 83 -17.87 -2.56 -4.29
CA LEU A 83 -16.45 -2.56 -4.68
C LEU A 83 -15.50 -2.49 -3.48
N PHE A 84 -16.01 -2.26 -2.26
CA PHE A 84 -15.19 -2.01 -1.07
C PHE A 84 -14.21 -3.15 -0.78
N THR A 85 -14.73 -4.37 -0.61
CA THR A 85 -13.94 -5.56 -0.26
C THR A 85 -12.83 -5.89 -1.27
N PRO A 86 -13.10 -5.96 -2.58
CA PRO A 86 -12.05 -6.22 -3.57
C PRO A 86 -11.03 -5.08 -3.63
N ILE A 87 -11.47 -3.81 -3.61
CA ILE A 87 -10.55 -2.67 -3.69
C ILE A 87 -9.65 -2.58 -2.45
N ILE A 88 -10.19 -2.75 -1.24
CA ILE A 88 -9.35 -2.70 -0.03
C ILE A 88 -8.35 -3.86 -0.01
N SER A 89 -8.73 -5.04 -0.51
CA SER A 89 -7.83 -6.18 -0.65
C SER A 89 -6.67 -5.85 -1.60
N CYS A 90 -6.96 -5.22 -2.75
CA CYS A 90 -5.93 -4.75 -3.66
C CYS A 90 -4.99 -3.72 -3.00
N ILE A 91 -5.53 -2.72 -2.28
CA ILE A 91 -4.72 -1.72 -1.60
C ILE A 91 -3.78 -2.37 -0.56
N LYS A 92 -4.31 -3.29 0.25
CA LYS A 92 -3.53 -4.01 1.27
C LYS A 92 -2.37 -4.76 0.66
N GLU A 93 -2.62 -5.45 -0.45
CA GLU A 93 -1.58 -6.22 -1.14
C GLU A 93 -0.49 -5.32 -1.73
N LEU A 94 -0.87 -4.18 -2.33
CA LEU A 94 0.10 -3.20 -2.84
C LEU A 94 0.94 -2.58 -1.72
N ILE A 95 0.34 -2.26 -0.57
CA ILE A 95 1.06 -1.76 0.62
C ILE A 95 2.00 -2.83 1.18
N ALA A 96 1.55 -4.08 1.23
CA ALA A 96 2.39 -5.21 1.67
C ALA A 96 3.61 -5.38 0.77
N ASN A 97 3.42 -5.28 -0.56
CA ASN A 97 4.52 -5.36 -1.52
C ASN A 97 5.50 -4.19 -1.40
N ALA A 98 5.01 -2.97 -1.20
CA ALA A 98 5.87 -1.82 -0.90
C ALA A 98 6.67 -2.02 0.41
N THR A 99 6.03 -2.57 1.44
CA THR A 99 6.67 -2.87 2.73
C THR A 99 7.76 -3.94 2.59
N LYS A 100 7.51 -5.01 1.83
CA LYS A 100 8.51 -6.04 1.50
C LYS A 100 9.71 -5.46 0.75
N ALA A 101 9.48 -4.56 -0.21
CA ALA A 101 10.55 -3.89 -0.93
C ALA A 101 11.41 -2.99 -0.02
N ASN A 102 10.79 -2.29 0.95
CA ASN A 102 11.51 -1.52 1.96
C ASN A 102 12.34 -2.43 2.88
N ALA A 103 11.78 -3.55 3.33
CA ALA A 103 12.50 -4.54 4.12
C ALA A 103 13.71 -5.12 3.36
N LYS A 104 13.53 -5.47 2.08
CA LYS A 104 14.61 -5.90 1.19
C LYS A 104 15.74 -4.87 1.14
N MET A 105 15.41 -3.59 0.93
CA MET A 105 16.40 -2.51 0.89
C MET A 105 17.16 -2.36 2.21
N ILE A 106 16.47 -2.44 3.35
CA ILE A 106 17.12 -2.40 4.67
C ILE A 106 18.09 -3.57 4.84
N LEU A 107 17.68 -4.78 4.48
CA LEU A 107 18.52 -5.97 4.60
C LEU A 107 19.77 -5.91 3.72
N ILE A 108 19.63 -5.36 2.50
CA ILE A 108 20.76 -5.13 1.61
C ILE A 108 21.73 -4.12 2.23
N ASN A 109 21.22 -3.00 2.75
CA ASN A 109 22.05 -1.97 3.38
C ASN A 109 22.72 -2.46 4.67
N GLU A 110 22.08 -3.38 5.41
CA GLU A 110 22.66 -4.04 6.58
C GLU A 110 23.65 -5.17 6.21
N GLY A 111 23.83 -5.47 4.91
CA GLY A 111 24.71 -6.55 4.43
C GLY A 111 24.21 -7.96 4.75
N LYS A 112 22.94 -8.10 5.17
CA LYS A 112 22.32 -9.38 5.51
C LYS A 112 21.92 -10.19 4.29
N ILE A 113 21.57 -9.50 3.21
CA ILE A 113 21.34 -10.10 1.88
C ILE A 113 22.11 -9.33 0.82
N LYS A 114 22.50 -10.01 -0.25
CA LYS A 114 23.12 -9.44 -1.46
C LYS A 114 22.12 -9.52 -2.62
N TYR A 115 22.30 -8.65 -3.61
CA TYR A 115 21.49 -8.68 -4.85
C TYR A 115 21.62 -9.99 -5.64
N SER A 116 22.73 -10.72 -5.46
CA SER A 116 22.99 -12.01 -6.09
C SER A 116 22.37 -13.19 -5.35
N ASP A 117 21.78 -12.97 -4.18
CA ASP A 117 21.26 -14.06 -3.36
C ASP A 117 20.06 -14.72 -4.03
N ASP A 118 19.89 -16.00 -3.72
CA ASP A 118 18.78 -16.79 -4.21
C ASP A 118 17.45 -16.11 -3.84
N PRO A 119 16.54 -15.87 -4.80
CA PRO A 119 15.29 -15.16 -4.53
C PRO A 119 14.41 -15.82 -3.47
N VAL A 120 14.44 -17.16 -3.36
CA VAL A 120 13.63 -17.90 -2.36
C VAL A 120 14.15 -17.61 -0.96
N GLU A 121 15.48 -17.64 -0.78
CA GLU A 121 16.12 -17.34 0.50
C GLU A 121 15.91 -15.87 0.92
N VAL A 122 16.00 -14.92 -0.02
CA VAL A 122 15.69 -13.50 0.23
C VAL A 122 14.26 -13.33 0.74
N VAL A 123 13.30 -14.02 0.11
CA VAL A 123 11.89 -13.95 0.49
C VAL A 123 11.67 -14.53 1.88
N LYS A 124 12.29 -15.68 2.18
CA LYS A 124 12.21 -16.31 3.49
C LYS A 124 12.72 -15.38 4.59
N GLN A 125 13.85 -14.71 4.37
CA GLN A 125 14.39 -13.74 5.32
C GLN A 125 13.47 -12.52 5.51
N ILE A 126 12.90 -11.98 4.42
CA ILE A 126 11.92 -10.90 4.52
C ILE A 126 10.68 -11.33 5.31
N ARG A 127 10.15 -12.54 5.09
CA ARG A 127 8.97 -13.07 5.80
C ARG A 127 9.22 -13.24 7.29
N MET A 128 10.38 -13.78 7.69
CA MET A 128 10.74 -13.94 9.11
C MET A 128 10.74 -12.61 9.87
N ILE A 129 10.96 -11.52 9.14
CA ILE A 129 11.17 -10.18 9.66
C ILE A 129 9.91 -9.32 9.64
N LEU A 130 8.91 -9.72 8.86
CA LEU A 130 7.61 -9.07 8.79
C LEU A 130 6.57 -9.74 9.71
N ASN A 131 7.01 -10.48 10.73
CA ASN A 131 6.11 -10.93 11.80
C ASN A 131 5.69 -9.74 12.71
N GLU A 132 4.62 -9.90 13.49
CA GLU A 132 4.02 -8.80 14.26
C GLU A 132 5.00 -8.10 15.21
N ASP A 133 5.86 -8.87 15.89
CA ASP A 133 6.86 -8.32 16.82
C ASP A 133 7.97 -7.54 16.10
N ALA A 134 8.37 -7.98 14.90
CA ALA A 134 9.43 -7.36 14.11
C ALA A 134 8.94 -6.19 13.23
N LEU A 135 7.64 -6.08 12.96
CA LEU A 135 7.05 -4.97 12.17
C LEU A 135 7.31 -3.60 12.81
N LEU A 136 7.29 -3.51 14.14
CA LEU A 136 7.59 -2.26 14.84
C LEU A 136 9.07 -1.88 14.71
N GLU A 137 9.97 -2.85 14.90
CA GLU A 137 11.41 -2.64 14.70
C GLU A 137 11.70 -2.20 13.26
N TYR A 138 11.10 -2.88 12.29
CA TYR A 138 11.26 -2.56 10.88
C TYR A 138 10.66 -1.21 10.50
N GLY A 139 9.54 -0.82 11.10
CA GLY A 139 8.99 0.53 10.94
C GLY A 139 9.94 1.63 11.41
N ILE A 140 10.62 1.41 12.53
CA ILE A 140 11.64 2.33 13.03
C ILE A 140 12.83 2.39 12.07
N LYS A 141 13.30 1.24 11.57
CA LYS A 141 14.40 1.17 10.59
C LYS A 141 14.04 1.83 9.26
N ALA A 142 12.85 1.58 8.74
CA ALA A 142 12.35 2.20 7.53
C ALA A 142 12.31 3.72 7.68
N LYS A 143 11.78 4.22 8.80
CA LYS A 143 11.78 5.66 9.11
C LYS A 143 13.18 6.26 9.17
N ARG A 144 14.14 5.58 9.82
CA ARG A 144 15.55 6.01 9.87
C ARG A 144 16.19 6.07 8.48
N ASN A 145 15.89 5.10 7.63
CA ASN A 145 16.35 5.03 6.25
C ASN A 145 15.52 5.90 5.28
N LYS A 146 14.55 6.67 5.78
CA LYS A 146 13.61 7.47 4.98
C LYS A 146 12.82 6.64 3.96
N LEU A 147 12.61 5.35 4.21
CA LEU A 147 11.80 4.45 3.39
C LEU A 147 10.34 4.54 3.84
N SER A 148 9.47 4.96 2.94
CA SER A 148 8.06 5.21 3.22
C SER A 148 7.18 4.76 2.05
N THR A 149 6.04 4.18 2.38
CA THR A 149 4.97 3.93 1.42
C THR A 149 3.97 5.08 1.49
N ARG A 150 3.54 5.59 0.34
CA ARG A 150 2.49 6.61 0.24
C ARG A 150 1.31 6.04 -0.54
N THR A 151 0.14 6.02 0.07
CA THR A 151 -1.10 5.60 -0.57
C THR A 151 -1.96 6.82 -0.85
N TYR A 152 -2.31 7.04 -2.10
CA TYR A 152 -3.21 8.11 -2.53
C TYR A 152 -4.57 7.54 -2.89
N LEU A 153 -5.63 8.25 -2.52
CA LEU A 153 -6.97 8.11 -3.06
C LEU A 153 -7.36 9.44 -3.70
N LYS A 154 -7.48 9.46 -5.02
CA LYS A 154 -7.74 10.68 -5.81
C LYS A 154 -9.05 10.52 -6.59
N ILE A 155 -9.94 11.50 -6.48
CA ILE A 155 -11.23 11.48 -7.19
C ILE A 155 -11.16 12.46 -8.37
N HIS A 156 -11.21 11.94 -9.59
CA HIS A 156 -11.20 12.75 -10.81
C HIS A 156 -12.41 12.40 -11.68
N GLY A 157 -13.38 13.31 -11.74
CA GLY A 157 -14.67 13.04 -12.40
C GLY A 157 -15.39 11.88 -11.71
N ASN A 158 -15.68 10.83 -12.47
CA ASN A 158 -16.27 9.57 -12.01
C ASN A 158 -15.22 8.46 -11.90
N ASN A 159 -13.96 8.80 -11.64
CA ASN A 159 -12.90 7.81 -11.44
C ASN A 159 -12.27 7.99 -10.07
N LEU A 160 -12.01 6.87 -9.40
CA LEU A 160 -11.12 6.78 -8.25
C LEU A 160 -9.77 6.24 -8.72
N ILE A 161 -8.73 7.06 -8.57
CA ILE A 161 -7.35 6.68 -8.81
C ILE A 161 -6.70 6.35 -7.47
N ILE A 162 -6.23 5.13 -7.36
CA ILE A 162 -5.52 4.61 -6.20
C ILE A 162 -4.06 4.48 -6.59
N GLU A 163 -3.16 5.10 -5.84
CA GLU A 163 -1.72 5.06 -6.14
C GLU A 163 -0.94 4.69 -4.89
N VAL A 164 -0.23 3.57 -4.93
CA VAL A 164 0.71 3.15 -3.89
C VAL A 164 2.13 3.40 -4.40
N ILE A 165 2.78 4.41 -3.82
CA ILE A 165 4.13 4.82 -4.17
C ILE A 165 5.09 4.32 -3.10
N ASN A 166 6.12 3.60 -3.55
CA ASN A 166 7.26 3.26 -2.72
C ASN A 166 8.50 4.02 -3.20
N ASN A 167 9.34 4.51 -2.28
CA ASN A 167 10.61 5.16 -2.62
C ASN A 167 11.79 4.18 -2.74
N VAL A 168 11.52 3.02 -3.34
CA VAL A 168 12.53 2.05 -3.78
C VAL A 168 12.28 1.81 -5.27
N PRO A 169 13.26 2.05 -6.16
CA PRO A 169 13.09 1.82 -7.59
C PRO A 169 13.14 0.32 -7.90
N LEU A 170 12.44 -0.07 -8.98
CA LEU A 170 12.60 -1.38 -9.60
C LEU A 170 13.72 -1.34 -10.63
N SER A 171 14.47 -2.44 -10.74
CA SER A 171 15.29 -2.71 -11.92
C SER A 171 14.42 -3.04 -13.15
N GLU A 172 14.96 -2.89 -14.36
CA GLU A 172 14.24 -3.27 -15.58
C GLU A 172 13.82 -4.75 -15.58
N LYS A 173 14.69 -5.63 -15.05
CA LYS A 173 14.41 -7.06 -14.91
C LYS A 173 13.22 -7.31 -13.98
N GLU A 174 13.12 -6.62 -12.85
CA GLU A 174 12.00 -6.73 -11.94
C GLU A 174 10.71 -6.18 -12.56
N LEU A 175 10.78 -5.04 -13.26
CA LEU A 175 9.64 -4.44 -13.94
C LEU A 175 9.09 -5.37 -15.04
N ASN A 176 9.97 -5.98 -15.85
CA ASN A 176 9.56 -6.90 -16.91
C ASN A 176 8.88 -8.15 -16.33
N LYS A 177 9.42 -8.72 -15.24
CA LYS A 177 8.78 -9.84 -14.53
C LYS A 177 7.39 -9.48 -14.00
N ILE A 178 7.23 -8.27 -13.45
CA ILE A 178 5.94 -7.77 -12.97
C ILE A 178 4.94 -7.67 -14.12
N ARG A 179 5.34 -7.10 -15.27
CA ARG A 179 4.48 -6.98 -16.46
C ARG A 179 4.06 -8.34 -17.00
N GLU A 180 5.00 -9.26 -17.14
CA GLU A 180 4.72 -10.64 -17.56
C GLU A 180 3.72 -11.30 -16.61
N ARG A 181 3.88 -11.13 -15.30
CA ARG A 181 2.97 -11.70 -14.30
C ARG A 181 1.57 -11.10 -14.40
N ILE A 182 1.43 -9.79 -14.57
CA ILE A 182 0.13 -9.15 -14.79
C ILE A 182 -0.55 -9.74 -16.03
N GLU A 183 0.20 -9.90 -17.13
CA GLU A 183 -0.31 -10.47 -18.37
C GLU A 183 -0.76 -11.92 -18.20
N VAL A 184 0.07 -12.76 -17.58
CA VAL A 184 -0.24 -14.17 -17.28
C VAL A 184 -1.48 -14.28 -16.40
N SER A 185 -1.55 -13.50 -15.31
CA SER A 185 -2.69 -13.53 -14.39
C SER A 185 -3.99 -13.05 -15.03
N SER A 186 -3.93 -12.24 -16.08
CA SER A 186 -5.11 -11.77 -16.79
C SER A 186 -5.91 -12.90 -17.48
N LYS A 187 -5.25 -14.03 -17.74
CA LYS A 187 -5.83 -15.21 -18.40
C LYS A 187 -6.69 -16.08 -17.48
N TYR A 188 -6.59 -15.88 -16.17
CA TYR A 188 -7.30 -16.66 -15.16
C TYR A 188 -8.59 -15.96 -14.75
N ASP A 189 -9.69 -16.70 -14.64
CA ASP A 189 -10.99 -16.13 -14.28
C ASP A 189 -11.25 -16.15 -12.78
N ASN A 190 -10.60 -17.06 -12.06
CA ASN A 190 -10.71 -17.11 -10.62
C ASN A 190 -9.37 -17.44 -9.96
N ILE A 191 -9.27 -17.10 -8.67
CA ILE A 191 -8.02 -17.25 -7.93
C ILE A 191 -7.67 -18.72 -7.67
N ALA A 192 -8.67 -19.60 -7.53
CA ALA A 192 -8.46 -21.01 -7.25
C ALA A 192 -7.80 -21.73 -8.42
N GLU A 193 -8.24 -21.44 -9.65
CA GLU A 193 -7.63 -21.92 -10.89
C GLU A 193 -6.17 -21.48 -10.98
N PHE A 194 -5.89 -20.20 -10.69
CA PHE A 194 -4.53 -19.69 -10.65
C PHE A 194 -3.65 -20.44 -9.63
N TYR A 195 -4.17 -20.73 -8.43
CA TYR A 195 -3.46 -21.53 -7.41
C TYR A 195 -3.24 -22.98 -7.81
N LEU A 196 -4.20 -23.62 -8.48
CA LEU A 196 -4.10 -25.03 -8.90
C LEU A 196 -3.02 -25.22 -9.96
N GLU A 197 -2.95 -24.30 -10.94
CA GLU A 197 -1.95 -24.37 -12.00
C GLU A 197 -0.58 -23.82 -11.60
N ASN A 198 -0.51 -23.09 -10.48
CA ASN A 198 0.72 -22.57 -9.89
C ASN A 198 0.84 -23.06 -8.44
N PRO A 199 1.07 -24.37 -8.20
CA PRO A 199 0.94 -25.01 -6.89
C PRO A 199 2.02 -24.61 -5.87
N ASP A 200 3.08 -23.92 -6.29
CA ASP A 200 4.07 -23.34 -5.38
C ASP A 200 4.24 -21.83 -5.55
N PRO A 201 3.15 -21.05 -5.38
CA PRO A 201 3.20 -19.64 -5.68
C PRO A 201 3.79 -18.83 -4.50
N GLU A 202 3.93 -19.49 -3.34
CA GLU A 202 4.61 -18.95 -2.16
C GLU A 202 6.13 -19.13 -2.21
N ALA A 203 6.67 -20.25 -2.74
CA ALA A 203 8.11 -20.41 -2.91
C ALA A 203 8.71 -19.45 -3.94
N GLU A 204 7.92 -18.98 -4.92
CA GLU A 204 8.37 -17.95 -5.86
C GLU A 204 8.43 -16.53 -5.26
N GLY A 205 7.77 -16.30 -4.12
CA GLY A 205 7.98 -15.12 -3.26
C GLY A 205 7.84 -13.71 -3.88
N MET A 206 7.46 -13.57 -5.15
CA MET A 206 7.52 -12.30 -5.89
C MET A 206 6.24 -11.93 -6.67
N GLY A 207 5.21 -12.79 -6.74
CA GLY A 207 4.14 -12.60 -7.74
C GLY A 207 2.69 -12.68 -7.26
N LEU A 208 2.39 -13.44 -6.21
CA LEU A 208 1.02 -13.76 -5.79
C LEU A 208 0.13 -12.53 -5.61
N GLY A 209 0.67 -11.51 -4.97
CA GLY A 209 -0.09 -10.31 -4.67
C GLY A 209 -0.57 -9.56 -5.91
N LEU A 210 0.31 -9.41 -6.89
CA LEU A 210 -0.03 -8.70 -8.13
C LEU A 210 -1.01 -9.50 -8.97
N SER A 211 -0.87 -10.83 -8.98
CA SER A 211 -1.84 -11.75 -9.58
C SER A 211 -3.22 -11.63 -8.93
N MET A 212 -3.26 -11.56 -7.59
CA MET A 212 -4.50 -11.38 -6.84
C MET A 212 -5.18 -10.05 -7.16
N VAL A 213 -4.41 -8.95 -7.28
CA VAL A 213 -4.95 -7.65 -7.71
C VAL A 213 -5.62 -7.78 -9.09
N VAL A 214 -4.96 -8.42 -10.05
CA VAL A 214 -5.50 -8.61 -11.40
C VAL A 214 -6.81 -9.39 -11.39
N ILE A 215 -6.87 -10.50 -10.66
CA ILE A 215 -8.05 -11.36 -10.59
C ILE A 215 -9.21 -10.66 -9.86
N LEU A 216 -8.92 -9.95 -8.76
CA LEU A 216 -9.94 -9.19 -8.02
C LEU A 216 -10.55 -8.09 -8.88
N LEU A 217 -9.75 -7.39 -9.70
CA LEU A 217 -10.27 -6.39 -10.63
C LEU A 217 -11.18 -7.02 -11.69
N LYS A 218 -10.76 -8.16 -12.28
CA LYS A 218 -11.61 -8.90 -13.23
C LYS A 218 -12.95 -9.30 -12.61
N ASN A 219 -12.95 -9.77 -11.37
CA ASN A 219 -14.17 -10.21 -10.68
C ASN A 219 -15.19 -9.09 -10.45
N ILE A 220 -14.75 -7.84 -10.40
CA ILE A 220 -15.62 -6.66 -10.36
C ILE A 220 -15.78 -5.99 -11.73
N ASN A 221 -15.56 -6.75 -12.82
CA ASN A 221 -15.67 -6.29 -14.21
C ASN A 221 -14.75 -5.11 -14.58
N ILE A 222 -13.65 -4.92 -13.86
CA ILE A 222 -12.62 -3.92 -14.19
C ILE A 222 -11.49 -4.60 -14.95
N SER A 223 -11.13 -4.03 -16.11
CA SER A 223 -10.03 -4.54 -16.92
C SER A 223 -8.71 -4.53 -16.13
N HIS A 224 -7.91 -5.58 -16.26
CA HIS A 224 -6.55 -5.62 -15.69
C HIS A 224 -5.66 -4.47 -16.20
N LYS A 225 -5.98 -3.87 -17.36
CA LYS A 225 -5.28 -2.70 -17.91
C LYS A 225 -5.43 -1.44 -17.05
N ASN A 226 -6.41 -1.43 -16.16
CA ASN A 226 -6.58 -0.38 -15.17
C ASN A 226 -5.57 -0.50 -14.01
N PHE A 227 -4.82 -1.60 -13.93
CA PHE A 227 -3.72 -1.78 -13.01
C PHE A 227 -2.38 -1.67 -13.73
N ILE A 228 -1.56 -0.71 -13.31
CA ILE A 228 -0.26 -0.44 -13.93
C ILE A 228 0.79 -0.31 -12.83
N VAL A 229 1.93 -0.97 -13.04
CA VAL A 229 3.15 -0.78 -12.25
C VAL A 229 4.21 -0.10 -13.10
N THR A 230 4.76 1.01 -12.61
CA THR A 230 5.88 1.74 -13.22
C THR A 230 6.96 2.07 -12.21
N THR A 231 8.13 2.46 -12.69
CA THR A 231 9.26 2.94 -11.89
C THR A 231 9.83 4.16 -12.60
N ASP A 232 10.32 5.15 -11.85
CA ASP A 232 11.09 6.27 -12.43
C ASP A 232 12.56 5.89 -12.67
N SER A 233 12.93 4.63 -12.41
CA SER A 233 14.27 4.05 -12.51
C SER A 233 15.32 4.71 -11.60
N ALA A 234 14.94 5.71 -10.81
CA ALA A 234 15.86 6.50 -9.99
C ALA A 234 15.54 6.35 -8.50
N THR A 235 14.29 6.57 -8.10
CA THR A 235 13.90 6.71 -6.71
C THR A 235 12.61 6.02 -6.32
N LYS A 236 11.70 5.72 -7.26
CA LYS A 236 10.33 5.35 -6.91
C LYS A 236 9.74 4.28 -7.82
N THR A 237 8.89 3.48 -7.20
CA THR A 237 7.95 2.56 -7.83
C THR A 237 6.54 3.04 -7.58
N TYR A 238 5.69 2.95 -8.60
CA TYR A 238 4.29 3.38 -8.59
C TYR A 238 3.42 2.19 -8.97
N ALA A 239 2.49 1.82 -8.09
CA ALA A 239 1.42 0.89 -8.41
C ALA A 239 0.10 1.66 -8.44
N THR A 240 -0.52 1.74 -9.62
CA THR A 240 -1.72 2.56 -9.86
C THR A 240 -2.89 1.68 -10.26
N ILE A 241 -4.04 1.86 -9.61
CA ILE A 241 -5.31 1.26 -9.99
C ILE A 241 -6.29 2.38 -10.32
N LEU A 242 -6.93 2.30 -11.49
CA LEU A 242 -8.02 3.18 -11.88
C LEU A 242 -9.36 2.45 -11.76
N ILE A 243 -10.24 2.97 -10.92
CA ILE A 243 -11.58 2.42 -10.69
C ILE A 243 -12.61 3.40 -11.28
N PRO A 244 -13.32 3.01 -12.36
CA PRO A 244 -14.51 3.75 -12.79
C PRO A 244 -15.60 3.64 -11.71
N LEU A 245 -16.25 4.75 -11.39
CA LEU A 245 -17.29 4.88 -10.36
C LEU A 245 -18.64 5.34 -10.94
N ALA A 246 -18.84 5.15 -12.25
CA ALA A 246 -20.09 5.35 -12.99
C ALA A 246 -20.02 4.68 -14.37
#